data_AF-A0A4R0S0G5-F1
#
_entry.id   AF-A0A4R0S0G5-F1
#
_cell.length_a   1.000
_cell.length_b   1.000
_cell.length_c   1.000
_cell.angle_alpha   90.00
_cell.angle_beta   90.00
_cell.angle_gamma   90.00
#
_symmetry.space_group_name_H-M   'P 1'
#
loop_
_entity.id
_entity.type
_entity.pdbx_description
1 polymer ?
#
loop_
_entity_poly.entity_id
_entity_poly.type
_entity_poly.pdbx_seq_one_letter_code
_entity_poly.pdbx_strand_id
1 'polypeptide(L)'
;MDFTNINDPAGVKALLDQLRSSQAWQQVVGTSTSESTTTPPQPTDTVSSVPSEPSEGPTDHEPPPVHVGFPQASASASASSSTSFAPPATVASLLSQLSAPAADPPRDFHHPYPSSTPTFGSAPAYRTPPILHPDPVHASSSTASAAAVPSSARKVDLRSCTFQQALPRLAQLAEDADFVAAVSKMKHDQNNLERRLFDERRGVLKNQQERIKTARTKASMIGSTISQFEADSMTSSFRRELNKFDTERALPAWDGLISKQQTELEGLGVPAMFLTTLTADRERQQRVVQVLTGMVADK
;
A
#
# COMPACT_ATOMS: atom_id res chain seq x y z
N MET A 1 1.12 27.40 -17.34
CA MET A 1 0.08 27.07 -16.36
C MET A 1 0.76 26.29 -15.25
N ASP A 2 0.83 26.87 -14.05
CA ASP A 2 1.52 26.30 -12.90
C ASP A 2 0.62 25.24 -12.23
N PHE A 3 0.95 23.95 -12.42
CA PHE A 3 0.19 22.80 -11.89
C PHE A 3 0.62 22.37 -10.47
N THR A 4 1.30 23.22 -9.71
CA THR A 4 1.91 22.82 -8.43
C THR A 4 0.96 22.74 -7.23
N ASN A 5 -0.34 22.97 -7.42
CA ASN A 5 -1.34 22.84 -6.35
C ASN A 5 -2.27 21.63 -6.58
N ILE A 6 -1.82 20.46 -6.12
CA ILE A 6 -2.52 19.16 -6.24
C ILE A 6 -3.89 19.12 -5.50
N ASN A 7 -4.17 20.11 -4.64
CA ASN A 7 -5.43 20.21 -3.89
C ASN A 7 -6.44 21.20 -4.48
N ASP A 8 -6.21 21.75 -5.68
CA ASP A 8 -7.20 22.59 -6.34
C ASP A 8 -8.25 21.73 -7.07
N PRO A 9 -9.53 21.72 -6.63
CA PRO A 9 -10.59 20.96 -7.30
C PRO A 9 -10.83 21.43 -8.74
N ALA A 10 -10.53 22.70 -9.07
CA ALA A 10 -10.64 23.20 -10.43
C ALA A 10 -9.57 22.61 -11.34
N GLY A 11 -8.34 22.45 -10.85
CA GLY A 11 -7.23 21.82 -11.56
C GLY A 11 -7.51 20.36 -11.88
N VAL A 12 -8.06 19.60 -10.91
CA VAL A 12 -8.45 18.19 -11.14
C VAL A 12 -9.56 18.10 -12.19
N LYS A 13 -10.55 19.00 -12.17
CA LYS A 13 -11.62 19.04 -13.17
C LYS A 13 -11.08 19.34 -14.57
N ALA A 14 -10.19 20.32 -14.70
CA ALA A 14 -9.54 20.64 -15.98
C ALA A 14 -8.73 19.46 -16.52
N LEU A 15 -8.05 18.72 -15.66
CA LEU A 15 -7.25 17.56 -16.04
C LEU A 15 -8.13 16.37 -16.48
N LEU A 16 -9.28 16.17 -15.83
CA LEU A 16 -10.27 15.18 -16.25
C LEU A 16 -10.95 15.54 -17.57
N ASP A 17 -11.28 16.82 -17.79
CA ASP A 17 -11.82 17.29 -19.08
C ASP A 17 -10.77 17.16 -20.18
N GLN A 18 -9.49 17.45 -19.89
CA GLN A 18 -8.39 17.23 -20.82
C GLN A 18 -8.25 15.73 -21.16
N LEU A 19 -8.37 14.84 -20.17
CA LEU A 19 -8.33 13.39 -20.38
C LEU A 19 -9.49 12.91 -21.27
N ARG A 20 -10.71 13.42 -21.05
CA ARG A 20 -11.89 13.11 -21.89
C ARG A 20 -11.78 13.65 -23.30
N SER A 21 -11.16 14.82 -23.46
CA SER A 21 -10.94 15.43 -24.78
C SER A 21 -9.81 14.76 -25.57
N SER A 22 -8.98 13.94 -24.91
CA SER A 22 -7.88 13.24 -25.57
C SER A 22 -8.39 12.15 -26.51
N GLN A 23 -8.00 12.24 -27.77
CA GLN A 23 -8.33 11.26 -28.82
C GLN A 23 -7.95 9.83 -28.43
N ALA A 24 -6.90 9.65 -27.61
CA ALA A 24 -6.46 8.35 -27.13
C ALA A 24 -7.53 7.63 -26.29
N TRP A 25 -8.34 8.37 -25.51
CA TRP A 25 -9.45 7.79 -24.74
C TRP A 25 -10.64 7.44 -25.62
N GLN A 26 -10.93 8.25 -26.64
CA GLN A 26 -12.03 7.98 -27.57
C GLN A 26 -11.80 6.69 -28.38
N GLN A 27 -10.55 6.39 -28.75
CA GLN A 27 -10.22 5.15 -29.46
C GLN A 27 -10.41 3.89 -28.60
N VAL A 28 -10.15 3.96 -27.29
CA VAL A 28 -10.31 2.81 -26.38
C VAL A 28 -11.78 2.56 -26.05
N VAL A 29 -12.58 3.60 -25.82
CA VAL A 29 -14.01 3.45 -25.54
C VAL A 29 -14.79 3.06 -26.80
N GLY A 30 -14.41 3.58 -27.96
CA GLY A 30 -15.08 3.29 -29.23
C GLY A 30 -14.85 1.88 -29.78
N THR A 31 -13.76 1.21 -29.38
CA THR A 31 -13.42 -0.16 -29.84
C THR A 31 -14.12 -1.27 -29.07
N SER A 32 -14.93 -0.94 -28.05
CA SER A 32 -15.58 -1.93 -27.18
C SER A 32 -16.95 -2.43 -27.69
N THR A 33 -17.42 -2.03 -28.88
CA THR A 33 -18.82 -2.29 -29.30
C THR A 33 -18.99 -2.81 -30.73
N SER A 34 -17.99 -3.47 -31.33
CA SER A 34 -18.21 -4.16 -32.62
C SER A 34 -17.46 -5.49 -32.71
N GLU A 35 -18.26 -6.57 -32.69
CA GLU A 35 -18.18 -7.80 -33.51
C GLU A 35 -16.87 -8.64 -33.44
N SER A 36 -16.90 -9.84 -32.87
CA SER A 36 -17.34 -11.13 -33.46
C SER A 36 -16.48 -11.64 -34.62
N THR A 37 -15.93 -12.84 -34.40
CA THR A 37 -15.63 -13.92 -35.37
C THR A 37 -14.81 -13.54 -36.62
N THR A 38 -13.58 -14.06 -36.76
CA THR A 38 -13.07 -14.81 -37.95
C THR A 38 -11.58 -15.18 -37.79
N THR A 39 -11.33 -16.49 -37.83
CA THR A 39 -10.23 -17.31 -38.40
C THR A 39 -8.84 -16.71 -38.71
N PRO A 40 -7.72 -17.40 -38.38
CA PRO A 40 -6.36 -16.99 -38.70
C PRO A 40 -5.87 -17.51 -40.07
N PRO A 41 -5.04 -16.74 -40.80
CA PRO A 41 -4.14 -17.32 -41.79
C PRO A 41 -2.65 -17.11 -41.47
N GLN A 42 -1.93 -18.12 -41.91
CA GLN A 42 -0.52 -18.48 -41.86
C GLN A 42 0.41 -17.48 -42.61
N PRO A 43 1.73 -17.46 -42.30
CA PRO A 43 2.69 -16.55 -42.94
C PRO A 43 3.17 -17.06 -44.30
N THR A 44 3.39 -16.14 -45.24
CA THR A 44 4.16 -16.38 -46.46
C THR A 44 5.23 -15.31 -46.64
N ASP A 45 6.44 -15.79 -46.85
CA ASP A 45 7.62 -15.09 -47.36
C ASP A 45 7.30 -14.23 -48.60
N THR A 46 8.00 -13.11 -48.79
CA THR A 46 8.48 -12.59 -50.10
C THR A 46 9.37 -11.35 -49.91
N VAL A 47 10.68 -11.60 -50.03
CA VAL A 47 11.75 -10.91 -50.78
C VAL A 47 11.73 -9.39 -51.10
N SER A 48 12.91 -8.79 -50.90
CA SER A 48 13.57 -7.71 -51.66
C SER A 48 12.97 -6.29 -51.72
N SER A 49 13.73 -5.30 -51.24
CA SER A 49 14.53 -4.42 -52.13
C SER A 49 15.39 -3.40 -51.35
N VAL A 50 16.64 -3.32 -51.80
CA VAL A 50 17.76 -2.39 -51.50
C VAL A 50 17.51 -1.04 -52.22
N PRO A 51 17.93 0.13 -51.68
CA PRO A 51 19.15 0.77 -52.19
C PRO A 51 20.02 1.57 -51.17
N SER A 52 21.30 1.25 -51.19
CA SER A 52 22.50 2.11 -51.29
C SER A 52 22.62 3.46 -50.56
N GLU A 53 23.58 3.47 -49.62
CA GLU A 53 24.72 4.39 -49.38
C GLU A 53 25.05 5.48 -50.43
N PRO A 54 25.73 6.61 -50.04
CA PRO A 54 27.16 6.53 -49.68
C PRO A 54 27.75 7.56 -48.67
N SER A 55 28.89 7.15 -48.11
CA SER A 55 30.16 7.88 -47.84
C SER A 55 30.26 9.04 -46.83
N GLU A 56 31.01 8.73 -45.76
CA GLU A 56 32.31 9.29 -45.36
C GLU A 56 32.55 10.80 -45.24
N GLY A 57 33.11 11.18 -44.08
CA GLY A 57 33.98 12.36 -43.94
C GLY A 57 34.35 12.65 -42.47
N PRO A 58 35.61 12.39 -42.03
CA PRO A 58 36.14 12.88 -40.76
C PRO A 58 36.92 14.18 -40.99
N THR A 59 36.73 15.20 -40.16
CA THR A 59 37.63 16.37 -40.12
C THR A 59 37.89 16.79 -38.69
N ASP A 60 39.14 16.56 -38.30
CA ASP A 60 39.92 17.27 -37.30
C ASP A 60 40.01 18.77 -37.67
N HIS A 61 39.83 19.70 -36.73
CA HIS A 61 40.63 20.93 -36.66
C HIS A 61 40.46 21.75 -35.36
N GLU A 62 41.63 22.10 -34.84
CA GLU A 62 42.11 22.90 -33.70
C GLU A 62 41.82 24.45 -33.77
N PRO A 63 41.92 25.24 -32.67
CA PRO A 63 41.41 26.63 -32.52
C PRO A 63 42.46 27.74 -32.80
N PRO A 64 42.13 29.06 -32.96
CA PRO A 64 41.96 30.06 -31.85
C PRO A 64 41.16 31.36 -32.29
N PRO A 65 41.28 32.61 -31.72
CA PRO A 65 41.59 33.13 -30.37
C PRO A 65 40.52 34.11 -29.78
N VAL A 66 40.74 34.49 -28.51
CA VAL A 66 40.20 35.62 -27.70
C VAL A 66 39.57 36.83 -28.42
N HIS A 67 38.37 37.24 -27.98
CA HIS A 67 37.96 38.65 -28.01
C HIS A 67 37.21 39.05 -26.73
N VAL A 68 37.74 40.10 -26.08
CA VAL A 68 37.23 40.76 -24.88
C VAL A 68 36.27 41.87 -25.32
N GLY A 69 35.04 41.91 -24.79
CA GLY A 69 34.12 43.02 -25.04
C GLY A 69 32.73 42.86 -24.41
N PHE A 70 32.55 43.39 -23.21
CA PHE A 70 31.25 43.86 -22.67
C PHE A 70 31.07 45.36 -23.05
N PRO A 71 29.91 46.00 -22.83
CA PRO A 71 28.52 45.51 -22.80
C PRO A 71 27.62 46.35 -23.75
N GLN A 72 26.53 45.79 -24.30
CA GLN A 72 25.43 46.64 -24.76
C GLN A 72 24.07 45.97 -24.61
N ALA A 73 23.16 46.74 -24.01
CA ALA A 73 21.80 46.38 -23.67
C ALA A 73 20.89 46.28 -24.90
N SER A 74 19.82 45.49 -24.69
CA SER A 74 18.49 45.53 -25.34
C SER A 74 18.14 44.34 -26.21
N ALA A 75 16.90 43.89 -25.97
CA ALA A 75 16.00 43.10 -26.81
C ALA A 75 16.03 41.57 -26.67
N SER A 76 14.94 41.09 -26.07
CA SER A 76 14.14 39.91 -26.42
C SER A 76 14.71 38.93 -27.44
N ALA A 77 15.03 37.72 -26.98
CA ALA A 77 14.93 36.53 -27.82
C ALA A 77 14.75 35.29 -26.93
N SER A 78 13.62 34.61 -27.16
CA SER A 78 13.32 33.28 -26.67
C SER A 78 14.37 32.29 -27.18
N ALA A 79 15.16 31.72 -26.28
CA ALA A 79 16.04 30.59 -26.59
C ALA A 79 15.44 29.31 -25.99
N SER A 80 14.77 28.55 -26.86
CA SER A 80 14.27 27.21 -26.59
C SER A 80 15.45 26.24 -26.54
N SER A 81 15.96 25.97 -25.33
CA SER A 81 16.90 24.88 -25.11
C SER A 81 16.15 23.54 -25.17
N SER A 82 16.26 22.85 -26.30
CA SER A 82 15.79 21.48 -26.52
C SER A 82 16.67 20.48 -25.77
N THR A 83 16.39 20.30 -24.47
CA THR A 83 16.80 19.09 -23.75
C THR A 83 15.93 17.93 -24.22
N SER A 84 16.55 17.00 -24.96
CA SER A 84 16.03 15.67 -25.25
C SER A 84 15.82 14.91 -23.94
N PHE A 85 14.63 15.08 -23.36
CA PHE A 85 14.13 14.26 -22.27
C PHE A 85 13.45 13.04 -22.89
N ALA A 86 13.98 11.85 -22.58
CA ALA A 86 13.28 10.61 -22.84
C ALA A 86 11.86 10.70 -22.26
N PRO A 87 10.82 10.27 -23.01
CA PRO A 87 9.44 10.42 -22.58
C PRO A 87 9.22 9.68 -21.25
N PRO A 88 8.60 10.31 -20.24
CA PRO A 88 8.26 9.63 -18.99
C PRO A 88 7.31 8.48 -19.34
N ALA A 89 7.58 7.29 -18.79
CA ALA A 89 6.80 6.07 -18.99
C ALA A 89 5.30 6.38 -18.91
N THR A 90 4.66 6.36 -20.08
CA THR A 90 3.29 6.80 -20.28
C THR A 90 2.35 5.90 -19.47
N VAL A 91 1.38 6.51 -18.78
CA VAL A 91 0.32 5.84 -18.00
C VAL A 91 -0.37 4.71 -18.78
N ALA A 92 -0.35 4.78 -20.11
CA ALA A 92 -0.79 3.71 -21.02
C ALA A 92 -0.08 2.36 -20.80
N SER A 93 1.24 2.32 -20.55
CA SER A 93 1.95 1.06 -20.27
C SER A 93 1.57 0.44 -18.93
N LEU A 94 1.22 1.25 -17.92
CA LEU A 94 0.76 0.78 -16.62
C LEU A 94 -0.68 0.24 -16.68
N LEU A 95 -1.57 0.91 -17.40
CA LEU A 95 -2.93 0.41 -17.63
C LEU A 95 -2.94 -0.84 -18.51
N SER A 96 -2.04 -0.94 -19.50
CA SER A 96 -1.90 -2.14 -20.32
C SER A 96 -1.36 -3.36 -19.55
N GLN A 97 -0.69 -3.15 -18.40
CA GLN A 97 -0.30 -4.23 -17.48
C GLN A 97 -1.41 -4.64 -16.52
N LEU A 98 -2.32 -3.73 -16.15
CA LEU A 98 -3.45 -4.02 -15.25
C LEU A 98 -4.65 -4.65 -15.97
N SER A 99 -4.80 -4.42 -17.27
CA SER A 99 -5.85 -5.03 -18.09
C SER A 99 -5.46 -6.39 -18.68
N ALA A 100 -4.30 -6.95 -18.32
CA ALA A 100 -4.00 -8.35 -18.64
C ALA A 100 -4.99 -9.24 -17.85
N PRO A 101 -5.88 -10.00 -18.52
CA PRO A 101 -6.78 -10.89 -17.84
C PRO A 101 -5.95 -11.91 -17.06
N ALA A 102 -6.22 -12.04 -15.76
CA ALA A 102 -5.69 -13.13 -14.96
C ALA A 102 -6.09 -14.43 -15.65
N ALA A 103 -5.12 -15.08 -16.30
CA ALA A 103 -5.33 -16.38 -16.92
C ALA A 103 -5.81 -17.33 -15.82
N ASP A 104 -7.04 -17.81 -15.97
CA ASP A 104 -7.60 -18.87 -15.14
C ASP A 104 -6.58 -20.02 -15.08
N PRO A 105 -6.18 -20.48 -13.88
CA PRO A 105 -5.34 -21.66 -13.79
C PRO A 105 -6.14 -22.83 -14.38
N PRO A 106 -5.53 -23.65 -15.27
CA PRO A 106 -6.21 -24.81 -15.82
C PRO A 106 -6.60 -25.74 -14.66
N ARG A 107 -7.91 -25.87 -14.45
CA ARG A 107 -8.48 -26.95 -13.66
C ARG A 107 -8.43 -28.20 -14.51
N ASP A 108 -7.33 -28.93 -14.40
CA ASP A 108 -7.19 -30.19 -15.11
C ASP A 108 -6.56 -31.27 -14.22
N PHE A 109 -7.31 -32.37 -14.17
CA PHE A 109 -6.95 -33.74 -13.78
C PHE A 109 -6.67 -34.09 -12.32
N HIS A 110 -7.65 -34.80 -11.75
CA HIS A 110 -7.46 -35.89 -10.80
C HIS A 110 -6.26 -36.76 -11.21
N HIS A 111 -5.21 -36.77 -10.39
CA HIS A 111 -4.23 -37.85 -10.35
C HIS A 111 -4.18 -38.48 -8.95
N PRO A 112 -4.08 -39.83 -8.87
CA PRO A 112 -4.02 -40.55 -7.62
C PRO A 112 -2.64 -40.38 -6.96
N TYR A 113 -2.66 -40.20 -5.64
CA TYR A 113 -1.49 -40.12 -4.78
C TYR A 113 -0.54 -41.32 -4.95
N PRO A 114 0.77 -41.09 -5.19
CA PRO A 114 1.80 -41.98 -4.68
C PRO A 114 2.33 -41.45 -3.35
N SER A 115 2.26 -42.31 -2.34
CA SER A 115 2.92 -42.17 -1.05
C SER A 115 4.42 -42.00 -1.25
N SER A 116 5.01 -40.93 -0.73
CA SER A 116 6.46 -40.78 -0.60
C SER A 116 6.78 -39.91 0.61
N THR A 117 7.13 -40.59 1.68
CA THR A 117 7.75 -40.05 2.89
C THR A 117 9.14 -39.50 2.59
N PRO A 118 9.44 -38.22 2.87
CA PRO A 118 10.81 -37.76 2.94
C PRO A 118 11.42 -38.18 4.28
N THR A 119 12.32 -39.15 4.19
CA THR A 119 13.31 -39.53 5.20
C THR A 119 14.10 -38.30 5.65
N PHE A 120 13.93 -37.92 6.91
CA PHE A 120 14.67 -36.85 7.57
C PHE A 120 16.15 -37.25 7.73
N GLY A 121 17.03 -36.39 7.21
CA GLY A 121 18.47 -36.44 7.42
C GLY A 121 18.85 -36.04 8.84
N SER A 122 19.77 -36.82 9.39
CA SER A 122 20.43 -36.70 10.68
C SER A 122 21.01 -35.32 11.00
N ALA A 123 20.84 -34.89 12.24
CA ALA A 123 21.71 -33.94 12.93
C ALA A 123 21.89 -34.37 14.41
N PRO A 124 23.02 -34.02 15.04
CA PRO A 124 23.67 -34.85 16.04
C PRO A 124 23.10 -34.75 17.46
N ALA A 125 23.29 -35.85 18.17
CA ALA A 125 22.89 -36.11 19.54
C ALA A 125 23.57 -35.17 20.55
N TYR A 126 22.74 -34.48 21.33
CA TYR A 126 23.10 -34.09 22.69
C TYR A 126 22.28 -34.93 23.65
N ARG A 127 22.99 -35.84 24.33
CA ARG A 127 22.53 -36.68 25.43
C ARG A 127 21.95 -35.82 26.56
N THR A 128 20.70 -36.08 26.92
CA THR A 128 20.16 -35.78 28.26
C THR A 128 19.68 -37.09 28.88
N PRO A 129 20.04 -37.39 30.15
CA PRO A 129 19.83 -38.70 30.76
C PRO A 129 18.35 -38.98 31.12
N PRO A 130 17.97 -40.28 31.21
CA PRO A 130 16.60 -40.69 31.49
C PRO A 130 16.28 -40.60 32.99
N ILE A 131 15.22 -39.89 33.34
CA ILE A 131 14.59 -39.99 34.66
C ILE A 131 13.42 -40.97 34.54
N LEU A 132 13.59 -42.08 35.25
CA LEU A 132 12.62 -43.14 35.51
C LEU A 132 11.48 -42.65 36.43
N HIS A 133 10.32 -43.32 36.27
CA HIS A 133 9.17 -43.49 37.19
C HIS A 133 7.89 -42.72 36.83
N PRO A 134 6.71 -43.19 37.32
CA PRO A 134 6.12 -44.51 37.09
C PRO A 134 4.63 -44.42 36.69
N ASP A 135 4.12 -45.51 36.12
CA ASP A 135 2.69 -45.79 35.99
C ASP A 135 1.95 -45.67 37.34
N PRO A 136 0.72 -45.14 37.33
CA PRO A 136 -0.33 -45.71 38.16
C PRO A 136 -1.53 -46.12 37.30
N VAL A 137 -1.64 -47.44 37.12
CA VAL A 137 -2.90 -48.13 36.96
C VAL A 137 -3.79 -47.84 38.17
N HIS A 138 -4.98 -47.26 37.98
CA HIS A 138 -6.15 -47.60 38.79
C HIS A 138 -7.44 -47.32 38.02
N ALA A 139 -8.12 -48.42 37.74
CA ALA A 139 -9.53 -48.48 37.40
C ALA A 139 -10.38 -47.83 38.50
N SER A 140 -11.51 -47.21 38.12
CA SER A 140 -12.83 -47.65 38.58
C SER A 140 -13.94 -46.73 38.05
N SER A 141 -14.87 -47.40 37.39
CA SER A 141 -16.23 -46.98 37.10
C SER A 141 -16.91 -46.33 38.31
N SER A 142 -17.55 -45.19 38.11
CA SER A 142 -18.65 -44.71 38.96
C SER A 142 -19.60 -43.87 38.13
N THR A 143 -20.59 -44.57 37.58
CA THR A 143 -21.85 -44.04 37.08
C THR A 143 -22.65 -43.47 38.26
N ALA A 144 -22.36 -42.22 38.64
CA ALA A 144 -23.25 -41.46 39.49
C ALA A 144 -24.10 -40.54 38.59
N SER A 145 -25.35 -40.95 38.41
CA SER A 145 -26.43 -40.17 37.82
C SER A 145 -26.71 -38.96 38.74
N ALA A 146 -25.93 -37.90 38.57
CA ALA A 146 -26.14 -36.63 39.24
C ALA A 146 -27.26 -35.88 38.51
N ALA A 147 -28.38 -35.69 39.23
CA ALA A 147 -29.53 -34.94 38.77
C ALA A 147 -29.11 -33.57 38.19
N ALA A 148 -29.55 -33.31 36.96
CA ALA A 148 -29.30 -32.08 36.22
C ALA A 148 -29.94 -30.88 36.93
N VAL A 149 -29.14 -30.19 37.75
CA VAL A 149 -29.48 -28.87 38.27
C VAL A 149 -29.56 -27.91 37.08
N PRO A 150 -30.65 -27.15 36.89
CA PRO A 150 -30.79 -26.23 35.76
C PRO A 150 -29.62 -25.23 35.78
N SER A 151 -28.82 -25.31 34.72
CA SER A 151 -27.61 -24.55 34.49
C SER A 151 -27.91 -23.05 34.50
N SER A 152 -27.86 -22.45 35.69
CA SER A 152 -27.96 -21.02 35.92
C SER A 152 -26.85 -20.33 35.11
N ALA A 153 -27.27 -19.52 34.15
CA ALA A 153 -26.48 -18.51 33.46
C ALA A 153 -25.19 -19.03 32.79
N ARG A 154 -25.34 -19.79 31.70
CA ARG A 154 -24.28 -19.83 30.68
C ARG A 154 -24.12 -18.40 30.15
N LYS A 155 -23.12 -17.67 30.66
CA LYS A 155 -22.70 -16.39 30.11
C LYS A 155 -22.40 -16.66 28.64
N VAL A 156 -23.24 -16.11 27.75
CA VAL A 156 -23.07 -16.26 26.32
C VAL A 156 -21.68 -15.74 25.99
N ASP A 157 -20.82 -16.60 25.44
CA ASP A 157 -19.48 -16.21 25.06
C ASP A 157 -19.57 -15.22 23.88
N LEU A 158 -19.41 -13.94 24.20
CA LEU A 158 -19.51 -12.82 23.27
C LEU A 158 -18.49 -12.90 22.13
N ARG A 159 -17.39 -13.67 22.31
CA ARG A 159 -16.34 -13.84 21.29
C ARG A 159 -16.83 -14.69 20.11
N SER A 160 -17.76 -15.60 20.37
CA SER A 160 -18.31 -16.54 19.38
C SER A 160 -19.57 -16.03 18.67
N CYS A 161 -20.04 -14.82 18.98
CA CYS A 161 -21.22 -14.25 18.36
C CYS A 161 -21.02 -14.02 16.85
N THR A 162 -21.99 -14.47 16.05
CA THR A 162 -22.02 -14.15 14.62
C THR A 162 -22.38 -12.68 14.42
N PHE A 163 -22.05 -12.11 13.26
CA PHE A 163 -22.39 -10.73 12.93
C PHE A 163 -23.90 -10.45 13.07
N GLN A 164 -24.75 -11.38 12.61
CA GLN A 164 -26.21 -11.26 12.74
C GLN A 164 -26.69 -11.25 14.20
N GLN A 165 -26.06 -12.05 15.06
CA GLN A 165 -26.35 -12.07 16.50
C GLN A 165 -25.85 -10.81 17.22
N ALA A 166 -24.80 -10.17 16.69
CA ALA A 166 -24.26 -8.94 17.25
C ALA A 166 -25.21 -7.75 17.05
N LEU A 167 -25.88 -7.62 15.90
CA LEU A 167 -26.67 -6.42 15.56
C LEU A 167 -27.69 -5.99 16.62
N PRO A 168 -28.56 -6.87 17.17
CA PRO A 168 -29.51 -6.47 18.22
C PRO A 168 -28.80 -6.01 19.51
N ARG A 169 -27.64 -6.59 19.82
CA ARG A 169 -26.83 -6.20 20.98
C ARG A 169 -26.16 -4.85 20.76
N LEU A 170 -25.65 -4.59 19.55
CA LEU A 170 -25.06 -3.30 19.20
C LEU A 170 -26.09 -2.17 19.26
N ALA A 171 -27.33 -2.43 18.81
CA ALA A 171 -28.43 -1.47 18.93
C ALA A 171 -28.72 -1.12 20.40
N GLN A 172 -28.77 -2.12 21.29
CA GLN A 172 -28.94 -1.90 22.73
C GLN A 172 -27.78 -1.09 23.34
N LEU A 173 -26.52 -1.41 22.97
CA LEU A 173 -25.37 -0.66 23.44
C LEU A 173 -25.37 0.79 22.93
N ALA A 174 -25.82 1.02 21.69
CA ALA A 174 -25.90 2.36 21.13
C ALA A 174 -26.92 3.26 21.86
N GLU A 175 -27.89 2.69 22.58
CA GLU A 175 -28.84 3.43 23.43
C GLU A 175 -28.20 3.93 24.73
N ASP A 176 -27.09 3.33 25.18
CA ASP A 176 -26.38 3.71 26.40
C ASP A 176 -25.47 4.93 26.17
N ALA A 177 -25.70 5.99 26.95
CA ALA A 177 -24.96 7.24 26.86
C ALA A 177 -23.48 7.09 27.25
N ASP A 178 -23.17 6.25 28.23
CA ASP A 178 -21.79 6.03 28.68
C ASP A 178 -20.97 5.30 27.61
N PHE A 179 -21.61 4.33 26.95
CA PHE A 179 -21.04 3.64 25.80
C PHE A 179 -20.77 4.61 24.63
N VAL A 180 -21.75 5.45 24.27
CA VAL A 180 -21.60 6.45 23.21
C VAL A 180 -20.44 7.40 23.53
N ALA A 181 -20.36 7.90 24.77
CA ALA A 181 -19.27 8.77 25.21
C ALA A 181 -17.90 8.09 25.09
N ALA A 182 -17.80 6.80 25.45
CA ALA A 182 -16.58 6.02 25.30
C ALA A 182 -16.17 5.86 23.83
N VAL A 183 -17.11 5.51 22.94
CA VAL A 183 -16.84 5.38 21.49
C VAL A 183 -16.43 6.73 20.87
N SER A 184 -17.11 7.82 21.24
CA SER A 184 -16.73 9.17 20.80
C SER A 184 -15.32 9.55 21.27
N LYS A 185 -14.96 9.20 22.52
CA LYS A 185 -13.61 9.39 23.05
C LYS A 185 -12.58 8.57 22.27
N MET A 186 -12.85 7.31 21.95
CA MET A 186 -11.95 6.49 21.12
C MET A 186 -11.72 7.08 19.72
N LYS A 187 -12.77 7.63 19.10
CA LYS A 187 -12.67 8.35 17.81
C LYS A 187 -11.83 9.62 17.93
N HIS A 188 -11.98 10.35 19.03
CA HIS A 188 -11.15 11.52 19.30
C HIS A 188 -9.67 11.13 19.51
N ASP A 189 -9.40 10.07 20.28
CA ASP A 189 -8.05 9.51 20.47
C ASP A 189 -7.42 9.13 19.12
N GLN A 190 -8.20 8.51 18.22
CA GLN A 190 -7.77 8.19 16.84
C GLN A 190 -7.43 9.45 16.04
N ASN A 191 -8.33 10.42 15.97
CA ASN A 191 -8.10 11.66 15.22
C ASN A 191 -6.85 12.42 15.72
N ASN A 192 -6.64 12.42 17.04
CA ASN A 192 -5.45 13.02 17.65
C ASN A 192 -4.17 12.29 17.26
N LEU A 193 -4.19 10.96 17.25
CA LEU A 193 -3.04 10.16 16.79
C LEU A 193 -2.76 10.42 15.31
N GLU A 194 -3.79 10.40 14.45
CA GLU A 194 -3.66 10.65 13.01
C GLU A 194 -3.05 12.03 12.74
N ARG A 195 -3.58 13.07 13.39
CA ARG A 195 -3.03 14.43 13.27
C ARG A 195 -1.57 14.48 13.70
N ARG A 196 -1.23 13.86 14.84
CA ARG A 196 0.15 13.82 15.34
C ARG A 196 1.09 13.11 14.37
N LEU A 197 0.72 11.91 13.89
CA LEU A 197 1.54 11.16 12.93
C LEU A 197 1.69 11.91 11.61
N PHE A 198 0.63 12.59 11.16
CA PHE A 198 0.67 13.43 9.97
C PHE A 198 1.65 14.61 10.14
N ASP A 199 1.60 15.31 11.27
CA ASP A 199 2.51 16.42 11.55
C ASP A 199 3.96 15.94 11.68
N GLU A 200 4.20 14.80 12.35
CA GLU A 200 5.53 14.16 12.43
C GLU A 200 6.06 13.80 11.01
N ARG A 201 5.23 13.17 10.15
CA ARG A 201 5.59 12.86 8.75
C ARG A 201 5.89 14.13 7.93
N ARG A 202 5.13 15.20 8.14
CA ARG A 202 5.42 16.51 7.52
C ARG A 202 6.73 17.11 8.01
N GLY A 203 7.11 16.85 9.27
CA GLY A 203 8.41 17.21 9.81
C GLY A 203 9.55 16.59 8.99
N VAL A 204 9.48 15.29 8.69
CA VAL A 204 10.48 14.57 7.87
C VAL A 204 10.62 15.23 6.48
N LEU A 205 9.50 15.61 5.85
CA LEU A 205 9.51 16.30 4.55
C LEU A 205 10.16 17.69 4.62
N LYS A 206 9.82 18.48 5.63
CA LYS A 206 10.39 19.82 5.83
C LYS A 206 11.91 19.74 6.05
N ASN A 207 12.36 18.82 6.89
CA ASN A 207 13.78 18.58 7.13
C ASN A 207 14.52 18.27 5.82
N GLN A 208 13.97 17.41 4.97
CA GLN A 208 14.57 17.12 3.67
C GLN A 208 14.60 18.35 2.75
N GLN A 209 13.53 19.14 2.72
CA GLN A 209 13.47 20.36 1.94
C GLN A 209 14.53 21.37 2.41
N GLU A 210 14.73 21.52 3.71
CA GLU A 210 15.76 22.38 4.30
C GLU A 210 17.18 21.90 3.95
N ARG A 211 17.43 20.59 3.96
CA ARG A 211 18.70 20.01 3.51
C ARG A 211 18.99 20.34 2.05
N ILE A 212 17.99 20.18 1.17
CA ILE A 212 18.10 20.53 -0.25
C ILE A 212 18.35 22.04 -0.42
N LYS A 213 17.63 22.90 0.29
CA LYS A 213 17.83 24.36 0.25
C LYS A 213 19.26 24.74 0.67
N THR A 214 19.76 24.12 1.72
CA THR A 214 21.11 24.36 2.24
C THR A 214 22.17 23.91 1.24
N ALA A 215 22.04 22.68 0.70
CA ALA A 215 22.95 22.16 -0.32
C ALA A 215 22.94 23.03 -1.59
N ARG A 216 21.75 23.47 -2.02
CA ARG A 216 21.60 24.38 -3.16
C ARG A 216 22.26 25.73 -2.93
N THR A 217 22.08 26.31 -1.75
CA THR A 217 22.71 27.58 -1.38
C THR A 217 24.23 27.44 -1.36
N LYS A 218 24.74 26.35 -0.78
CA LYS A 218 26.18 26.05 -0.75
C LYS A 218 26.76 25.87 -2.15
N ALA A 219 26.10 25.11 -3.02
CA ALA A 219 26.51 24.92 -4.40
C ALA A 219 26.55 26.27 -5.15
N SER A 220 25.49 27.07 -4.98
CA SER A 220 25.41 28.43 -5.55
C SER A 220 26.52 29.35 -5.08
N MET A 221 26.93 29.29 -3.81
CA MET A 221 28.04 30.11 -3.27
C MET A 221 29.39 29.72 -3.86
N ILE A 222 29.59 28.44 -4.20
CA ILE A 222 30.83 27.93 -4.79
C ILE A 222 30.86 28.14 -6.32
N GLY A 223 29.74 28.55 -6.92
CA GLY A 223 29.57 28.61 -8.37
C GLY A 223 29.46 27.22 -9.02
N SER A 224 29.07 26.21 -8.24
CA SER A 224 28.88 24.84 -8.70
C SER A 224 27.40 24.43 -8.64
N THR A 225 27.02 23.40 -9.39
CA THR A 225 25.70 22.78 -9.27
C THR A 225 25.76 21.62 -8.26
N ILE A 226 24.62 21.22 -7.70
CA ILE A 226 24.56 20.03 -6.84
C ILE A 226 24.99 18.82 -7.68
N SER A 227 25.98 18.09 -7.21
CA SER A 227 26.45 16.87 -7.89
C SER A 227 25.36 15.81 -7.89
N GLN A 228 25.27 15.03 -8.97
CA GLN A 228 24.31 13.92 -9.08
C GLN A 228 24.43 12.94 -7.91
N PHE A 229 25.67 12.60 -7.52
CA PHE A 229 25.93 11.73 -6.37
C PHE A 229 25.37 12.31 -5.06
N GLU A 230 25.48 13.63 -4.87
CA GLU A 230 24.93 14.31 -3.69
C GLU A 230 23.39 14.28 -3.70
N ALA A 231 22.77 14.51 -4.86
CA ALA A 231 21.32 14.42 -5.03
C ALA A 231 20.78 12.99 -4.74
N ASP A 232 21.49 11.96 -5.23
CA ASP A 232 21.15 10.56 -5.00
C ASP A 232 21.33 10.18 -3.51
N SER A 233 22.41 10.65 -2.88
CA SER A 233 22.66 10.48 -1.46
C SER A 233 21.56 11.13 -0.61
N MET A 234 21.17 12.37 -0.93
CA MET A 234 20.06 13.05 -0.25
C MET A 234 18.75 12.28 -0.40
N THR A 235 18.43 11.82 -1.62
CA THR A 235 17.22 11.05 -1.91
C THR A 235 17.18 9.72 -1.15
N SER A 236 18.29 8.97 -1.13
CA SER A 236 18.39 7.70 -0.40
C SER A 236 18.29 7.90 1.12
N SER A 237 18.86 8.99 1.65
CA SER A 237 18.74 9.31 3.08
C SER A 237 17.30 9.65 3.47
N PHE A 238 16.58 10.40 2.64
CA PHE A 238 15.17 10.71 2.86
C PHE A 238 14.27 9.46 2.82
N ARG A 239 14.48 8.57 1.83
CA ARG A 239 13.73 7.31 1.76
C ARG A 239 13.93 6.45 3.01
N ARG A 240 15.17 6.38 3.52
CA ARG A 240 15.49 5.66 4.76
C ARG A 240 14.81 6.30 5.97
N GLU A 241 14.86 7.63 6.08
CA GLU A 241 14.20 8.35 7.19
C GLU A 241 12.68 8.16 7.19
N LEU A 242 12.06 8.21 6.00
CA LEU A 242 10.62 7.99 5.86
C LEU A 242 10.23 6.54 6.22
N ASN A 243 10.97 5.56 5.72
CA ASN A 243 10.74 4.15 6.07
C ASN A 243 10.92 3.91 7.57
N LYS A 244 11.97 4.49 8.17
CA LYS A 244 12.23 4.42 9.60
C LYS A 244 11.06 5.00 10.41
N PHE A 245 10.54 6.17 10.01
CA PHE A 245 9.36 6.74 10.64
C PHE A 245 8.14 5.81 10.54
N ASP A 246 7.85 5.30 9.34
CA ASP A 246 6.68 4.43 9.15
C ASP A 246 6.79 3.14 9.98
N THR A 247 7.96 2.49 9.98
CA THR A 247 8.20 1.19 10.65
C THR A 247 8.38 1.30 12.17
N GLU A 248 9.17 2.26 12.66
CA GLU A 248 9.51 2.35 14.08
C GLU A 248 8.52 3.19 14.88
N ARG A 249 7.78 4.08 14.21
CA ARG A 249 6.95 5.09 14.91
C ARG A 249 5.47 5.00 14.54
N ALA A 250 5.12 5.05 13.26
CA ALA A 250 3.72 5.13 12.83
C ALA A 250 2.97 3.82 13.05
N LEU A 251 3.49 2.70 12.52
CA LEU A 251 2.84 1.39 12.64
C LEU A 251 2.69 0.94 14.10
N PRO A 252 3.74 0.98 14.97
CA PRO A 252 3.58 0.56 16.36
C PRO A 252 2.59 1.43 17.15
N ALA A 253 2.54 2.74 16.88
CA ALA A 253 1.58 3.62 17.53
C ALA A 253 0.14 3.31 17.10
N TRP A 254 -0.07 3.00 15.82
CA TRP A 254 -1.37 2.61 15.29
C TRP A 254 -1.83 1.25 15.86
N ASP A 255 -0.95 0.25 15.87
CA ASP A 255 -1.24 -1.07 16.45
C ASP A 255 -1.54 -0.98 17.95
N GLY A 256 -0.82 -0.12 18.68
CA GLY A 256 -1.08 0.16 20.08
C GLY A 256 -2.46 0.80 20.32
N LEU A 257 -2.87 1.74 19.45
CA LEU A 257 -4.21 2.34 19.52
C LEU A 257 -5.29 1.29 19.23
N ILE A 258 -5.16 0.49 18.18
CA ILE A 258 -6.12 -0.57 17.84
C ILE A 258 -6.24 -1.56 19.01
N SER A 259 -5.13 -1.99 19.59
CA SER A 259 -5.13 -2.93 20.71
C SER A 259 -5.84 -2.35 21.94
N LYS A 260 -5.61 -1.06 22.24
CA LYS A 260 -6.33 -0.34 23.29
C LYS A 260 -7.84 -0.29 23.00
N GLN A 261 -8.24 0.08 21.79
CA GLN A 261 -9.65 0.16 21.38
C GLN A 261 -10.33 -1.21 21.45
N GLN A 262 -9.67 -2.29 20.98
CA GLN A 262 -10.18 -3.66 21.09
C GLN A 262 -10.40 -4.06 22.55
N THR A 263 -9.44 -3.75 23.44
CA THR A 263 -9.54 -4.02 24.88
C THR A 263 -10.70 -3.23 25.51
N GLU A 264 -10.84 -1.95 25.16
CA GLU A 264 -11.88 -1.08 25.71
C GLU A 264 -13.27 -1.52 25.24
N LEU A 265 -13.43 -1.85 23.96
CA LEU A 265 -14.68 -2.38 23.41
C LEU A 265 -15.03 -3.78 23.95
N GLU A 266 -14.04 -4.65 24.17
CA GLU A 266 -14.24 -5.93 24.87
C GLU A 266 -14.75 -5.69 26.30
N GLY A 267 -14.16 -4.74 27.03
CA GLY A 267 -14.58 -4.35 28.38
C GLY A 267 -16.00 -3.77 28.45
N LEU A 268 -16.43 -3.09 27.38
CA LEU A 268 -17.80 -2.59 27.20
C LEU A 268 -18.80 -3.68 26.76
N GLY A 269 -18.34 -4.93 26.60
CA GLY A 269 -19.19 -6.05 26.21
C GLY A 269 -19.62 -6.04 24.74
N VAL A 270 -18.85 -5.37 23.87
CA VAL A 270 -19.13 -5.38 22.42
C VAL A 270 -18.90 -6.78 21.85
N PRO A 271 -19.89 -7.39 21.16
CA PRO A 271 -19.74 -8.73 20.60
C PRO A 271 -18.60 -8.83 19.59
N ALA A 272 -17.95 -10.00 19.54
CA ALA A 272 -16.81 -10.31 18.68
C ALA A 272 -15.56 -9.44 18.87
N MET A 273 -15.53 -8.55 19.87
CA MET A 273 -14.36 -7.74 20.20
C MET A 273 -13.46 -8.48 21.19
N PHE A 274 -12.23 -8.72 20.74
CA PHE A 274 -11.14 -9.30 21.53
C PHE A 274 -9.83 -8.98 20.82
N LEU A 275 -8.70 -9.00 21.53
CA LEU A 275 -7.39 -8.81 20.89
C LEU A 275 -7.13 -9.95 19.90
N THR A 276 -6.89 -9.58 18.64
CA THR A 276 -6.61 -10.55 17.58
C THR A 276 -5.62 -9.99 16.55
N THR A 277 -4.73 -10.87 16.12
CA THR A 277 -3.81 -10.65 14.99
C THR A 277 -4.29 -11.36 13.71
N LEU A 278 -5.36 -12.15 13.79
CA LEU A 278 -5.90 -12.89 12.66
C LEU A 278 -6.73 -11.95 11.75
N THR A 279 -6.38 -11.89 10.47
CA THR A 279 -7.05 -11.03 9.48
C THR A 279 -8.56 -11.29 9.40
N ALA A 280 -8.98 -12.56 9.41
CA ALA A 280 -10.40 -12.92 9.34
C ALA A 280 -11.23 -12.40 10.53
N ASP A 281 -10.66 -12.41 11.74
CA ASP A 281 -11.32 -11.84 12.92
C ASP A 281 -11.33 -10.31 12.85
N ARG A 282 -10.24 -9.70 12.38
CA ARG A 282 -10.17 -8.24 12.18
C ARG A 282 -11.21 -7.74 11.20
N GLU A 283 -11.42 -8.43 10.07
CA GLU A 283 -12.48 -8.08 9.11
C GLU A 283 -13.87 -8.14 9.75
N ARG A 284 -14.14 -9.15 10.58
CA ARG A 284 -15.40 -9.27 11.32
C ARG A 284 -15.56 -8.11 12.32
N GLN A 285 -14.52 -7.81 13.10
CA GLN A 285 -14.51 -6.69 14.03
C GLN A 285 -14.70 -5.35 13.32
N GLN A 286 -14.08 -5.16 12.15
CA GLN A 286 -14.22 -3.95 11.34
C GLN A 286 -15.67 -3.73 10.91
N ARG A 287 -16.40 -4.79 10.52
CA ARG A 287 -17.83 -4.69 10.20
C ARG A 287 -18.65 -4.28 11.42
N VAL A 288 -18.35 -4.83 12.60
CA VAL A 288 -19.00 -4.44 13.87
C VAL A 288 -18.74 -2.97 14.20
N VAL A 289 -17.49 -2.53 14.12
CA VAL A 289 -17.09 -1.13 14.37
C VAL A 289 -17.71 -0.17 13.35
N GLN A 290 -17.82 -0.57 12.09
CA GLN A 290 -18.46 0.24 11.04
C GLN A 290 -19.95 0.47 11.35
N VAL A 291 -20.68 -0.56 11.77
CA VAL A 291 -22.09 -0.44 12.19
C VAL A 291 -22.21 0.46 13.42
N LEU A 292 -21.36 0.23 14.44
CA LEU A 292 -21.33 1.07 15.64
C LEU A 292 -21.09 2.54 15.32
N THR A 293 -20.14 2.82 14.42
CA THR A 293 -19.81 4.19 14.02
C THR A 293 -20.99 4.85 13.30
N GLY A 294 -21.73 4.10 12.47
CA GLY A 294 -22.96 4.59 11.82
C GLY A 294 -24.03 4.94 12.85
N MET A 295 -24.34 4.01 13.76
CA MET A 295 -25.36 4.22 14.80
C MET A 295 -25.05 5.40 15.74
N VAL A 296 -23.77 5.59 16.07
CA VAL A 296 -23.33 6.70 16.94
C VAL A 296 -23.28 8.04 16.19
N ALA A 297 -23.05 8.03 14.87
CA ALA A 297 -23.01 9.26 14.07
C ALA A 297 -24.40 9.88 13.80
N ASP A 298 -25.46 9.07 13.87
CA ASP A 298 -26.84 9.51 13.63
C ASP A 298 -27.50 10.17 14.86
N LYS A 299 -26.82 10.20 16.01
CA LYS A 299 -27.29 10.82 17.26
C LYS A 299 -26.69 12.19 17.48
#